data_AF-A0A1B9TSP4-F1
#
_entry.id   AF-A0A1B9TSP4-F1
#
_cell.length_a   1.000
_cell.length_b   1.000
_cell.length_c   1.000
_cell.angle_alpha   90.00
_cell.angle_beta   90.00
_cell.angle_gamma   90.00
#
_symmetry.space_group_name_H-M   'P 1'
#
loop_
_entity.id
_entity.type
_entity.pdbx_description
1 polymer ?
#
loop_
_entity_poly.entity_id
_entity_poly.type
_entity_poly.pdbx_seq_one_letter_code
_entity_poly.pdbx_strand_id
1 'polypeptide(L)'
;MRSTTATVSDVIHAHYDALTRSEKRLAESLLGNYPVSGLGSITTIAENAGVSTPTVARMVQKLGYKGYPEFQAHLHQELEATISGPVAKHDRWATNAPGLHILNRFADAITGNLRDTLSDLDTAVFDNAARLLSDRKRSIYFVGGRITGAIAEYFFTHMQVIRPKTTLMSSNSSAWPQYMLNMSAGDVLVIFDIRRYEHDMTTLAEVAKANGVQIILFTDQWTSPVARHALHTFRVKIEAPSAWDSSVVTLFVVEALIEAVQSSTWDETKERMNALEGLFEQTRLFRRPDRT
;
A
#
# COMPACT_ATOMS: atom_id res chain seq x y z
N MET A 1 -22.26 -17.06 -6.31
CA MET A 1 -22.05 -15.63 -6.61
C MET A 1 -20.55 -15.41 -6.71
N ARG A 2 -20.02 -14.99 -7.86
CA ARG A 2 -18.61 -14.59 -7.98
C ARG A 2 -18.40 -13.34 -7.12
N SER A 3 -17.33 -13.32 -6.33
CA SER A 3 -16.98 -12.16 -5.48
C SER A 3 -16.75 -10.93 -6.35
N THR A 4 -17.53 -9.88 -6.14
CA THR A 4 -17.52 -8.63 -6.92
C THR A 4 -16.41 -7.66 -6.46
N THR A 5 -15.22 -8.17 -6.08
CA THR A 5 -14.15 -7.38 -5.42
C THR A 5 -12.80 -7.34 -6.14
N ALA A 6 -12.58 -8.19 -7.16
CA ALA A 6 -11.31 -8.21 -7.88
C ALA A 6 -11.21 -7.02 -8.85
N THR A 7 -10.14 -6.25 -8.73
CA THR A 7 -9.83 -5.18 -9.69
C THR A 7 -9.35 -5.76 -11.03
N VAL A 8 -9.38 -4.96 -12.10
CA VAL A 8 -8.78 -5.31 -13.40
C VAL A 8 -7.30 -5.69 -13.22
N SER A 9 -6.59 -4.97 -12.35
CA SER A 9 -5.20 -5.32 -12.00
C SER A 9 -5.12 -6.71 -11.38
N ASP A 10 -5.99 -7.06 -10.43
CA ASP A 10 -6.01 -8.38 -9.79
C ASP A 10 -6.31 -9.50 -10.81
N VAL A 11 -7.24 -9.25 -11.74
CA VAL A 11 -7.57 -10.18 -12.82
C VAL A 11 -6.38 -10.40 -13.76
N ILE A 12 -5.65 -9.33 -14.11
CA ILE A 12 -4.44 -9.42 -14.92
C ILE A 12 -3.37 -10.28 -14.22
N HIS A 13 -3.11 -10.02 -12.94
CA HIS A 13 -2.11 -10.78 -12.17
C HIS A 13 -2.50 -12.26 -12.05
N ALA A 14 -3.77 -12.57 -11.75
CA ALA A 14 -4.26 -13.95 -11.63
C ALA A 14 -4.11 -14.78 -12.92
N HIS A 15 -4.10 -14.13 -14.10
CA HIS A 15 -3.96 -14.79 -15.39
C HIS A 15 -2.57 -14.58 -16.02
N TYR A 16 -1.66 -13.88 -15.34
CA TYR A 16 -0.41 -13.38 -15.93
C TYR A 16 0.44 -14.49 -16.53
N ASP A 17 0.59 -15.62 -15.84
CA ASP A 17 1.40 -16.74 -16.30
C ASP A 17 0.86 -17.42 -17.55
N ALA A 18 -0.47 -17.37 -17.75
CA ALA A 18 -1.10 -17.89 -18.93
C ALA A 18 -0.95 -16.96 -20.16
N LEU A 19 -0.55 -15.69 -19.98
CA LEU A 19 -0.43 -14.71 -21.07
C LEU A 19 0.75 -15.03 -22.01
N THR A 20 0.53 -14.84 -23.31
CA THR A 20 1.62 -14.90 -24.32
C THR A 20 2.58 -13.71 -24.15
N ARG A 21 3.75 -13.75 -24.79
CA ARG A 21 4.74 -12.66 -24.69
C ARG A 21 4.18 -11.29 -25.07
N SER A 22 3.38 -11.21 -26.13
CA SER A 22 2.75 -9.95 -26.55
C SER A 22 1.66 -9.50 -25.59
N GLU A 23 0.90 -10.43 -25.00
CA GLU A 23 -0.10 -10.14 -23.97
C GLU A 23 0.56 -9.70 -22.66
N LYS A 24 1.68 -10.30 -22.25
CA LYS A 24 2.46 -9.86 -21.08
C LYS A 24 2.95 -8.43 -21.25
N ARG A 25 3.49 -8.07 -22.43
CA ARG A 25 3.90 -6.69 -22.72
C ARG A 25 2.72 -5.71 -22.67
N LEU A 26 1.55 -6.12 -23.13
CA LEU A 26 0.32 -5.33 -22.99
C LEU A 26 -0.11 -5.21 -21.52
N ALA A 27 -0.06 -6.28 -20.75
CA ALA A 27 -0.33 -6.26 -19.30
C ALA A 27 0.61 -5.31 -18.57
N GLU A 28 1.91 -5.37 -18.84
CA GLU A 28 2.92 -4.46 -18.25
C GLU A 28 2.64 -3.00 -18.61
N SER A 29 2.30 -2.73 -19.87
CA SER A 29 1.94 -1.38 -20.33
C SER A 29 0.69 -0.85 -19.60
N LEU A 30 -0.31 -1.69 -19.40
CA LEU A 30 -1.52 -1.36 -18.64
C LEU A 30 -1.21 -1.16 -17.15
N LEU A 31 -0.41 -2.03 -16.53
CA LEU A 31 -0.08 -1.93 -15.11
C LEU A 31 0.83 -0.73 -14.78
N GLY A 32 1.61 -0.24 -15.74
CA GLY A 32 2.57 0.85 -15.52
C GLY A 32 1.96 2.22 -15.18
N ASN A 33 0.74 2.53 -15.61
CA ASN A 33 0.03 3.75 -15.20
C ASN A 33 -1.46 3.48 -14.97
N TYR A 34 -1.73 2.36 -14.31
CA TYR A 34 -3.07 1.89 -14.01
C TYR A 34 -3.83 2.84 -13.06
N PRO A 35 -5.18 2.99 -13.21
CA PRO A 35 -6.03 2.46 -14.28
C PRO A 35 -6.04 3.32 -15.56
N VAL A 36 -5.39 4.49 -15.54
CA VAL A 36 -5.45 5.50 -16.62
C VAL A 36 -4.91 4.98 -17.96
N SER A 37 -3.85 4.17 -17.91
CA SER A 37 -3.19 3.53 -19.05
C SER A 37 -4.12 2.74 -19.97
N GLY A 38 -5.26 2.23 -19.49
CA GLY A 38 -6.22 1.46 -20.29
C GLY A 38 -7.48 2.23 -20.70
N LEU A 39 -7.53 3.54 -20.47
CA LEU A 39 -8.69 4.38 -20.81
C LEU A 39 -8.65 4.95 -22.23
N GLY A 40 -7.54 4.76 -22.94
CA GLY A 40 -7.42 5.14 -24.35
C GLY A 40 -8.27 4.26 -25.28
N SER A 41 -8.32 4.64 -26.56
CA SER A 41 -8.91 3.76 -27.58
C SER A 41 -8.09 2.46 -27.71
N ILE A 42 -8.74 1.38 -28.16
CA ILE A 42 -8.06 0.09 -28.35
C ILE A 42 -6.84 0.19 -29.27
N THR A 43 -6.87 1.09 -30.26
CA THR A 43 -5.74 1.37 -31.17
C THR A 43 -4.61 2.08 -30.45
N THR A 44 -4.92 3.12 -29.65
CA THR A 44 -3.91 3.84 -28.84
C THR A 44 -3.23 2.90 -27.85
N ILE A 45 -3.98 2.00 -27.21
CA ILE A 45 -3.41 1.02 -26.28
C ILE A 45 -2.53 0.01 -27.01
N ALA A 46 -2.98 -0.46 -28.18
CA ALA A 46 -2.17 -1.36 -29.00
C ALA A 46 -0.84 -0.72 -29.39
N GLU A 47 -0.86 0.55 -29.84
CA GLU A 47 0.32 1.34 -30.18
C GLU A 47 1.26 1.55 -28.99
N ASN A 48 0.74 2.00 -27.85
CA ASN A 48 1.52 2.23 -26.63
C ASN A 48 2.21 0.96 -26.13
N ALA A 49 1.54 -0.19 -26.24
CA ALA A 49 2.09 -1.50 -25.90
C ALA A 49 2.87 -2.15 -27.05
N GLY A 50 2.98 -1.51 -28.21
CA GLY A 50 3.62 -2.01 -29.43
C GLY A 50 2.99 -3.28 -30.03
N VAL A 51 1.76 -3.63 -29.65
CA VAL A 51 1.02 -4.83 -30.09
C VAL A 51 -0.04 -4.50 -31.15
N SER A 52 -0.68 -5.53 -31.71
CA SER A 52 -1.81 -5.34 -32.63
C SER A 52 -3.14 -5.22 -31.88
N THR A 53 -4.12 -4.50 -32.44
CA THR A 53 -5.49 -4.41 -31.90
C THR A 53 -6.14 -5.78 -31.63
N PRO A 54 -6.01 -6.80 -32.52
CA PRO A 54 -6.47 -8.16 -32.22
C PRO A 54 -5.78 -8.81 -31.01
N THR A 55 -4.52 -8.46 -30.72
CA THR A 55 -3.84 -8.92 -29.49
C THR A 55 -4.52 -8.34 -28.25
N VAL A 56 -4.88 -7.05 -28.27
CA VAL A 56 -5.62 -6.42 -27.17
C VAL A 56 -6.97 -7.10 -26.97
N ALA A 57 -7.75 -7.30 -28.04
CA ALA A 57 -9.05 -7.95 -27.98
C ALA A 57 -8.98 -9.40 -27.45
N ARG A 58 -7.98 -10.18 -27.88
CA ARG A 58 -7.78 -11.55 -27.39
C ARG A 58 -7.39 -11.58 -25.91
N MET A 59 -6.53 -10.68 -25.47
CA MET A 59 -6.14 -10.61 -24.07
C MET A 59 -7.34 -10.32 -23.18
N VAL A 60 -8.13 -9.28 -23.48
CA VAL A 60 -9.28 -8.92 -22.62
C VAL A 60 -10.33 -10.04 -22.57
N GLN A 61 -10.53 -10.77 -23.67
CA GLN A 61 -11.40 -11.96 -23.68
C GLN A 61 -10.84 -13.10 -22.83
N LYS A 62 -9.52 -13.32 -22.90
CA LYS A 62 -8.82 -14.31 -22.08
C LYS A 62 -8.86 -13.99 -20.59
N LEU A 63 -8.91 -12.71 -20.23
CA LEU A 63 -9.15 -12.23 -18.87
C LEU A 63 -10.62 -12.36 -18.41
N GLY A 64 -11.52 -12.79 -19.30
CA GLY A 64 -12.92 -13.06 -18.98
C GLY A 64 -13.89 -11.91 -19.27
N TYR A 65 -13.44 -10.83 -19.93
CA TYR A 65 -14.31 -9.74 -20.39
C TYR A 65 -14.89 -10.07 -21.77
N LYS A 66 -16.14 -9.66 -22.05
CA LYS A 66 -16.82 -9.83 -23.34
C LYS A 66 -16.10 -9.11 -24.49
N GLY A 67 -15.36 -8.05 -24.17
CA GLY A 67 -14.54 -7.30 -25.11
C GLY A 67 -13.94 -6.04 -24.48
N TYR A 68 -13.21 -5.28 -25.30
CA TYR A 68 -12.52 -4.08 -24.83
C TYR A 68 -13.45 -3.02 -24.19
N PRO A 69 -14.67 -2.76 -24.70
CA PRO A 69 -15.56 -1.79 -24.05
C PRO A 69 -15.97 -2.17 -22.63
N GLU A 70 -16.20 -3.46 -22.35
CA GLU A 70 -16.53 -3.91 -20.98
C GLU A 70 -15.30 -3.78 -20.07
N PHE A 71 -14.13 -4.20 -20.55
CA PHE A 71 -12.86 -4.00 -19.85
C PHE A 71 -12.60 -2.52 -19.50
N GLN A 72 -12.80 -1.62 -20.47
CA GLN A 72 -12.62 -0.17 -20.29
C GLN A 72 -13.64 0.42 -19.31
N ALA A 73 -14.89 -0.07 -19.31
CA ALA A 73 -15.90 0.34 -18.35
C ALA A 73 -15.50 -0.01 -16.90
N HIS A 74 -14.91 -1.19 -16.68
CA HIS A 74 -14.36 -1.56 -15.38
C HIS A 74 -13.22 -0.63 -14.94
N LEU A 75 -12.30 -0.28 -15.85
CA LEU A 75 -11.23 0.68 -15.56
C LEU A 75 -11.77 2.08 -15.22
N HIS A 76 -12.82 2.54 -15.91
CA HIS A 76 -13.47 3.81 -15.58
C HIS A 76 -14.07 3.79 -14.17
N GLN A 77 -14.73 2.71 -13.79
CA GLN A 77 -15.28 2.54 -12.43
C GLN A 77 -14.18 2.54 -11.36
N GLU A 78 -13.05 1.90 -11.64
CA GLU A 78 -11.90 1.87 -10.72
C GLU A 78 -11.22 3.23 -10.60
N LEU A 79 -11.08 3.96 -11.71
CA LEU A 79 -10.57 5.33 -11.68
C LEU A 79 -11.51 6.22 -10.86
N GLU A 80 -12.81 6.15 -11.11
CA GLU A 80 -13.83 6.89 -10.38
C GLU A 80 -13.76 6.57 -8.88
N ALA A 81 -13.63 5.29 -8.53
CA ALA A 81 -13.44 4.89 -7.15
C ALA A 81 -12.17 5.50 -6.55
N THR A 82 -11.05 5.54 -7.27
CA THR A 82 -9.78 6.09 -6.76
C THR A 82 -9.87 7.60 -6.44
N ILE A 83 -10.67 8.36 -7.22
CA ILE A 83 -10.79 9.82 -7.06
C ILE A 83 -12.05 10.27 -6.29
N SER A 84 -12.98 9.35 -6.02
CA SER A 84 -14.29 9.63 -5.41
C SER A 84 -14.23 10.39 -4.09
N GLY A 85 -15.10 11.39 -3.97
CA GLY A 85 -15.41 12.19 -2.76
C GLY A 85 -15.84 11.37 -1.54
N PRO A 86 -15.64 11.84 -0.28
CA PRO A 86 -16.21 11.18 0.89
C PRO A 86 -17.75 11.10 0.83
N VAL A 87 -18.39 12.16 0.29
CA VAL A 87 -19.85 12.24 0.10
C VAL A 87 -20.35 11.17 -0.87
N ALA A 88 -19.76 11.07 -2.06
CA ALA A 88 -20.14 10.07 -3.06
C ALA A 88 -19.97 8.63 -2.53
N LYS A 89 -18.92 8.38 -1.74
CA LYS A 89 -18.70 7.08 -1.09
C LYS A 89 -19.80 6.77 -0.07
N HIS A 90 -20.13 7.73 0.79
CA HIS A 90 -21.21 7.58 1.78
C HIS A 90 -22.53 7.21 1.11
N ASP A 91 -22.93 7.94 0.07
CA ASP A 91 -24.22 7.76 -0.59
C ASP A 91 -24.33 6.37 -1.24
N ARG A 92 -23.25 5.90 -1.91
CA ARG A 92 -23.18 4.54 -2.49
C ARG A 92 -23.43 3.46 -1.44
N TRP A 93 -22.88 3.61 -0.25
CA TRP A 93 -23.07 2.65 0.84
C TRP A 93 -24.44 2.78 1.51
N ALA A 94 -24.97 4.00 1.63
CA ALA A 94 -26.30 4.25 2.20
C ALA A 94 -27.41 3.62 1.36
N THR A 95 -27.34 3.72 0.03
CA THR A 95 -28.34 3.15 -0.89
C THR A 95 -28.37 1.62 -0.88
N ASN A 96 -27.24 0.96 -0.58
CA ASN A 96 -27.10 -0.50 -0.60
C ASN A 96 -27.08 -1.12 0.80
N ALA A 97 -27.49 -0.37 1.84
CA ALA A 97 -27.33 -0.81 3.22
C ALA A 97 -28.34 -1.92 3.60
N PRO A 98 -27.89 -3.14 3.96
CA PRO A 98 -28.76 -4.14 4.56
C PRO A 98 -29.25 -3.67 5.94
N GLY A 99 -30.40 -4.19 6.40
CA GLY A 99 -31.03 -3.84 7.68
C GLY A 99 -30.26 -4.23 8.96
N LEU A 100 -29.01 -4.66 8.85
CA LEU A 100 -28.12 -4.96 9.97
C LEU A 100 -27.62 -3.68 10.65
N HIS A 101 -27.25 -3.74 11.94
CA HIS A 101 -26.63 -2.62 12.66
C HIS A 101 -25.29 -2.19 12.03
N ILE A 102 -24.94 -0.89 12.08
CA ILE A 102 -23.72 -0.35 11.44
C ILE A 102 -22.44 -1.04 11.91
N LEU A 103 -22.33 -1.37 13.20
CA LEU A 103 -21.16 -2.08 13.75
C LEU A 103 -20.93 -3.43 13.06
N ASN A 104 -22.00 -4.21 12.85
CA ASN A 104 -21.90 -5.54 12.22
C ASN A 104 -21.53 -5.40 10.74
N ARG A 105 -22.16 -4.46 10.02
CA ARG A 105 -21.82 -4.20 8.61
C ARG A 105 -20.38 -3.75 8.44
N PHE A 106 -19.90 -2.90 9.34
CA PHE A 106 -18.51 -2.44 9.32
C PHE A 106 -17.56 -3.60 9.63
N ALA A 107 -17.84 -4.39 10.68
CA ALA A 107 -17.03 -5.57 11.03
C ALA A 107 -16.96 -6.59 9.89
N ASP A 108 -18.08 -6.89 9.22
CA ASP A 108 -18.12 -7.79 8.07
C ASP A 108 -17.26 -7.27 6.92
N ALA A 109 -17.37 -5.98 6.59
CA ALA A 109 -16.57 -5.35 5.55
C ALA A 109 -15.07 -5.40 5.86
N ILE A 110 -14.66 -5.07 7.09
CA ILE A 110 -13.25 -5.09 7.48
C ILE A 110 -12.70 -6.52 7.52
N THR A 111 -13.49 -7.48 8.00
CA THR A 111 -13.10 -8.89 8.00
C THR A 111 -12.93 -9.43 6.58
N GLY A 112 -13.83 -9.02 5.66
CA GLY A 112 -13.69 -9.29 4.23
C GLY A 112 -12.39 -8.70 3.66
N ASN A 113 -12.14 -7.41 3.89
CA ASN A 113 -10.92 -6.75 3.45
C ASN A 113 -9.64 -7.43 3.95
N LEU A 114 -9.62 -7.84 5.22
CA LEU A 114 -8.49 -8.55 5.81
C LEU A 114 -8.26 -9.89 5.11
N ARG A 115 -9.32 -10.67 4.91
CA ARG A 115 -9.24 -11.98 4.22
C ARG A 115 -8.75 -11.83 2.78
N ASP A 116 -9.29 -10.87 2.04
CA ASP A 116 -8.92 -10.62 0.65
C ASP A 116 -7.46 -10.13 0.57
N THR A 117 -7.05 -9.23 1.45
CA THR A 117 -5.65 -8.75 1.54
C THR A 117 -4.68 -9.89 1.83
N LEU A 118 -5.00 -10.76 2.80
CA LEU A 118 -4.15 -11.90 3.14
C LEU A 118 -4.10 -12.96 2.04
N SER A 119 -5.17 -13.10 1.26
CA SER A 119 -5.20 -14.02 0.12
C SER A 119 -4.34 -13.51 -1.05
N ASP A 120 -4.26 -12.19 -1.23
CA ASP A 120 -3.48 -11.54 -2.28
C ASP A 120 -2.01 -11.32 -1.88
N LEU A 121 -1.68 -11.28 -0.59
CA LEU A 121 -0.34 -10.98 -0.09
C LEU A 121 0.60 -12.19 -0.18
N ASP A 122 1.65 -12.06 -0.98
CA ASP A 122 2.77 -13.02 -1.00
C ASP A 122 3.59 -12.89 0.29
N THR A 123 3.63 -13.98 1.08
CA THR A 123 4.41 -14.07 2.31
C THR A 123 5.91 -13.85 2.08
N ALA A 124 6.44 -14.18 0.90
CA ALA A 124 7.85 -13.89 0.60
C ALA A 124 8.12 -12.38 0.51
N VAL A 125 7.18 -11.58 0.03
CA VAL A 125 7.28 -10.11 0.04
C VAL A 125 7.31 -9.60 1.48
N PHE A 126 6.43 -10.14 2.33
CA PHE A 126 6.41 -9.83 3.76
C PHE A 126 7.74 -10.15 4.45
N ASP A 127 8.25 -11.37 4.29
CA ASP A 127 9.49 -11.82 4.92
C ASP A 127 10.71 -11.02 4.45
N ASN A 128 10.77 -10.67 3.16
CA ASN A 128 11.85 -9.86 2.62
C ASN A 128 11.81 -8.41 3.15
N ALA A 129 10.61 -7.82 3.27
CA ALA A 129 10.43 -6.50 3.88
C ALA A 129 10.84 -6.50 5.36
N ALA A 130 10.40 -7.50 6.14
CA ALA A 130 10.80 -7.67 7.53
C ALA A 130 12.33 -7.78 7.67
N ARG A 131 12.98 -8.56 6.79
CA ARG A 131 14.45 -8.69 6.77
C ARG A 131 15.15 -7.35 6.52
N LEU A 132 14.68 -6.57 5.56
CA LEU A 132 15.23 -5.23 5.28
C LEU A 132 15.08 -4.29 6.49
N LEU A 133 13.92 -4.31 7.13
CA LEU A 133 13.64 -3.48 8.31
C LEU A 133 14.46 -3.91 9.54
N SER A 134 14.76 -5.20 9.67
CA SER A 134 15.60 -5.74 10.73
C SER A 134 17.10 -5.40 10.59
N ASP A 135 17.58 -5.08 9.38
CA ASP A 135 18.99 -4.80 9.13
C ASP A 135 19.42 -3.45 9.75
N ARG A 136 20.07 -3.53 10.91
CA ARG A 136 20.52 -2.38 11.70
C ARG A 136 21.58 -1.51 11.04
N LYS A 137 22.21 -1.98 9.95
CA LYS A 137 23.20 -1.18 9.21
C LYS A 137 22.52 -0.06 8.43
N ARG A 138 21.31 -0.29 7.94
CA ARG A 138 20.51 0.62 7.10
C ARG A 138 19.72 1.60 7.94
N SER A 139 19.61 2.85 7.53
CA SER A 139 18.64 3.79 8.12
C SER A 139 17.24 3.51 7.57
N ILE A 140 16.21 3.76 8.38
CA ILE A 140 14.80 3.63 7.97
C ILE A 140 14.12 4.99 8.10
N TYR A 141 13.47 5.41 7.02
CA TYR A 141 12.69 6.64 6.95
C TYR A 141 11.23 6.28 6.75
N PHE A 142 10.35 6.95 7.49
CA PHE A 142 8.90 6.74 7.41
C PHE A 142 8.22 8.01 6.92
N VAL A 143 7.33 7.88 5.94
CA VAL A 143 6.56 9.00 5.40
C VAL A 143 5.16 8.53 5.02
N GLY A 144 4.16 9.38 5.24
CA GLY A 144 2.78 9.17 4.81
C GLY A 144 2.14 10.49 4.41
N GLY A 145 1.08 10.39 3.61
CA GLY A 145 0.27 11.55 3.21
C GLY A 145 -0.59 12.09 4.35
N ARG A 146 -1.54 12.97 4.02
CA ARG A 146 -2.34 13.71 5.01
C ARG A 146 -3.04 12.84 6.08
N ILE A 147 -3.53 11.65 5.71
CA ILE A 147 -4.21 10.72 6.65
C ILE A 147 -3.24 9.62 7.11
N THR A 148 -2.44 9.09 6.18
CA THR A 148 -1.55 7.96 6.45
C THR A 148 -0.29 8.34 7.21
N GLY A 149 0.01 9.64 7.38
CA GLY A 149 1.07 10.13 8.26
C GLY A 149 0.93 9.62 9.70
N ALA A 150 -0.30 9.43 10.20
CA ALA A 150 -0.53 8.85 11.51
C ALA A 150 -0.10 7.36 11.61
N ILE A 151 -0.20 6.60 10.50
CA ILE A 151 0.26 5.21 10.45
C ILE A 151 1.78 5.17 10.33
N ALA A 152 2.38 6.08 9.55
CA ALA A 152 3.83 6.23 9.47
C ALA A 152 4.43 6.58 10.85
N GLU A 153 3.80 7.49 11.59
CA GLU A 153 4.17 7.84 12.96
C GLU A 153 4.00 6.67 13.93
N TYR A 154 2.91 5.91 13.84
CA TYR A 154 2.70 4.70 14.64
C TYR A 154 3.81 3.67 14.41
N PHE A 155 4.15 3.41 13.15
CA PHE A 155 5.20 2.46 12.80
C PHE A 155 6.57 2.94 13.28
N PHE A 156 6.89 4.21 13.03
CA PHE A 156 8.10 4.86 13.53
C PHE A 156 8.22 4.74 15.06
N THR A 157 7.12 4.99 15.79
CA THR A 157 7.10 5.01 17.25
C THR A 157 7.52 3.66 17.84
N HIS A 158 7.10 2.55 17.23
CA HIS A 158 7.53 1.22 17.65
C HIS A 158 8.97 0.94 17.19
N MET A 159 9.28 1.27 15.93
CA MET A 159 10.59 0.96 15.34
C MET A 159 11.75 1.69 16.03
N GLN A 160 11.56 2.92 16.52
CA GLN A 160 12.60 3.64 17.28
C GLN A 160 12.93 2.98 18.62
N VAL A 161 11.98 2.26 19.22
CA VAL A 161 12.25 1.44 20.42
C VAL A 161 13.03 0.19 20.02
N ILE A 162 12.58 -0.51 18.97
CA ILE A 162 13.17 -1.77 18.49
C ILE A 162 14.64 -1.59 18.07
N ARG A 163 14.97 -0.50 17.36
CA ARG A 163 16.33 -0.30 16.83
C ARG A 163 16.67 1.16 16.57
N PRO A 164 17.98 1.52 16.53
CA PRO A 164 18.41 2.85 16.14
C PRO A 164 18.30 3.06 14.61
N LYS A 165 18.59 4.30 14.19
CA LYS A 165 18.58 4.78 12.79
C LYS A 165 17.20 4.73 12.14
N THR A 166 16.19 5.17 12.88
CA THR A 166 14.82 5.35 12.39
C THR A 166 14.51 6.83 12.36
N THR A 167 13.76 7.31 11.37
CA THR A 167 13.41 8.73 11.23
C THR A 167 12.01 8.87 10.66
N LEU A 168 11.13 9.58 11.37
CA LEU A 168 9.87 10.05 10.81
C LEU A 168 10.14 11.32 9.99
N MET A 169 9.81 11.29 8.70
CA MET A 169 9.92 12.46 7.84
C MET A 169 8.78 13.44 8.11
N SER A 170 9.07 14.73 7.94
CA SER A 170 8.06 15.79 8.05
C SER A 170 6.89 15.57 7.10
N SER A 171 5.67 15.90 7.54
CA SER A 171 4.49 15.97 6.68
C SER A 171 4.54 17.12 5.68
N ASN A 172 5.46 18.07 5.85
CA ASN A 172 5.70 19.15 4.90
C ASN A 172 6.73 18.71 3.85
N SER A 173 6.28 18.59 2.58
CA SER A 173 7.11 18.11 1.48
C SER A 173 8.32 18.99 1.18
N SER A 174 8.30 20.28 1.54
CA SER A 174 9.44 21.18 1.36
C SER A 174 10.69 20.78 2.16
N ALA A 175 10.52 19.98 3.21
CA ALA A 175 11.64 19.46 4.02
C ALA A 175 12.24 18.17 3.44
N TRP A 176 11.55 17.46 2.54
CA TRP A 176 11.97 16.15 2.02
C TRP A 176 13.36 16.12 1.36
N PRO A 177 13.79 17.15 0.59
CA PRO A 177 15.14 17.19 0.03
C PRO A 177 16.25 17.11 1.09
N GLN A 178 16.01 17.63 2.30
CA GLN A 178 16.99 17.59 3.39
C GLN A 178 17.13 16.17 3.99
N TYR A 179 16.05 15.40 4.04
CA TYR A 179 16.13 13.98 4.41
C TYR A 179 16.85 13.19 3.32
N MET A 180 16.51 13.45 2.05
CA MET A 180 17.11 12.79 0.90
C MET A 180 18.63 12.98 0.84
N LEU A 181 19.12 14.17 1.20
CA LEU A 181 20.55 14.47 1.31
C LEU A 181 21.29 13.54 2.29
N ASN A 182 20.60 13.03 3.31
CA ASN A 182 21.16 12.17 4.35
C ASN A 182 20.96 10.66 4.09
N MET A 183 20.15 10.30 3.09
CA MET A 183 19.90 8.90 2.74
C MET A 183 21.10 8.32 1.98
N SER A 184 21.49 7.10 2.34
CA SER A 184 22.52 6.33 1.64
C SER A 184 21.91 5.22 0.79
N ALA A 185 22.65 4.77 -0.23
CA ALA A 185 22.25 3.61 -1.02
C ALA A 185 22.05 2.39 -0.11
N GLY A 186 20.90 1.72 -0.25
CA GLY A 186 20.51 0.61 0.61
C GLY A 186 19.71 1.01 1.86
N ASP A 187 19.63 2.29 2.24
CA ASP A 187 18.67 2.72 3.26
C ASP A 187 17.24 2.42 2.81
N VAL A 188 16.30 2.39 3.77
CA VAL A 188 14.91 2.00 3.52
C VAL A 188 13.99 3.20 3.68
N LEU A 189 13.15 3.45 2.67
CA LEU A 189 12.08 4.44 2.72
C LEU A 189 10.73 3.71 2.73
N VAL A 190 10.02 3.80 3.85
CA VAL A 190 8.67 3.27 4.03
C VAL A 190 7.67 4.37 3.71
N ILE A 191 6.90 4.17 2.64
CA ILE A 191 5.91 5.13 2.12
C ILE A 191 4.52 4.58 2.34
N PHE A 192 3.63 5.38 2.92
CA PHE A 192 2.20 5.11 2.97
C PHE A 192 1.43 6.04 2.03
N ASP A 193 1.08 5.53 0.86
CA ASP A 193 0.37 6.29 -0.18
C ASP A 193 -0.91 5.55 -0.59
N ILE A 194 -2.03 6.01 -0.04
CA ILE A 194 -3.35 5.36 -0.08
C ILE A 194 -4.37 6.39 -0.56
N ARG A 195 -5.12 6.03 -1.61
CA ARG A 195 -6.25 6.69 -2.29
C ARG A 195 -6.15 8.20 -2.39
N ARG A 196 -6.20 8.72 -3.64
CA ARG A 196 -5.90 10.13 -3.98
C ARG A 196 -4.42 10.43 -3.76
N TYR A 197 -3.61 9.66 -4.47
CA TYR A 197 -2.16 9.70 -4.40
C TYR A 197 -1.63 11.10 -4.63
N GLU A 198 -0.77 11.55 -3.71
CA GLU A 198 -0.18 12.88 -3.76
C GLU A 198 0.97 12.89 -4.77
N HIS A 199 1.01 13.89 -5.67
CA HIS A 199 2.02 13.94 -6.73
C HIS A 199 3.46 13.97 -6.15
N ASP A 200 3.65 14.72 -5.06
CA ASP A 200 4.92 14.84 -4.36
C ASP A 200 5.46 13.46 -3.90
N MET A 201 4.59 12.51 -3.50
CA MET A 201 5.03 11.16 -3.09
C MET A 201 5.65 10.38 -4.25
N THR A 202 5.13 10.54 -5.46
CA THR A 202 5.68 9.90 -6.66
C THR A 202 7.07 10.46 -6.96
N THR A 203 7.22 11.79 -6.92
CA THR A 203 8.51 12.46 -7.11
C THR A 203 9.52 12.06 -6.04
N LEU A 204 9.10 11.96 -4.78
CA LEU A 204 9.96 11.49 -3.69
C LEU A 204 10.47 10.07 -3.96
N ALA A 205 9.58 9.16 -4.36
CA ALA A 205 9.92 7.77 -4.64
C ALA A 205 10.88 7.64 -5.84
N GLU A 206 10.69 8.44 -6.89
CA GLU A 206 11.59 8.48 -8.04
C GLU A 206 13.01 8.89 -7.64
N VAL A 207 13.14 9.99 -6.88
CA VAL A 207 14.44 10.49 -6.41
C VAL A 207 15.11 9.48 -5.45
N ALA A 208 14.34 8.92 -4.50
CA ALA A 208 14.84 7.90 -3.58
C ALA A 208 15.40 6.69 -4.33
N LYS A 209 14.67 6.20 -5.34
CA LYS A 209 15.10 5.07 -6.17
C LYS A 209 16.37 5.39 -6.95
N ALA A 210 16.47 6.59 -7.53
CA ALA A 210 17.66 7.05 -8.24
C ALA A 210 18.91 7.08 -7.33
N ASN A 211 18.72 7.36 -6.03
CA ASN A 211 19.78 7.34 -5.02
C ASN A 211 20.07 5.94 -4.43
N GLY A 212 19.45 4.88 -4.95
CA GLY A 212 19.66 3.50 -4.50
C GLY A 212 18.96 3.15 -3.18
N VAL A 213 18.04 3.99 -2.69
CA VAL A 213 17.20 3.71 -1.52
C VAL A 213 16.20 2.60 -1.87
N GLN A 214 15.99 1.67 -0.93
CA GLN A 214 15.01 0.60 -1.05
C GLN A 214 13.65 1.10 -0.56
N ILE A 215 12.63 1.01 -1.40
CA ILE A 215 11.30 1.54 -1.07
C ILE A 215 10.37 0.40 -0.69
N ILE A 216 9.73 0.52 0.47
CA ILE A 216 8.62 -0.33 0.91
C ILE A 216 7.35 0.52 0.85
N LEU A 217 6.42 0.16 -0.01
CA LEU A 217 5.18 0.90 -0.22
C LEU A 217 4.00 0.18 0.45
N PHE A 218 3.21 0.92 1.21
CA PHE A 218 1.85 0.57 1.60
C PHE A 218 0.88 1.36 0.74
N THR A 219 0.02 0.65 0.01
CA THR A 219 -0.96 1.27 -0.88
C THR A 219 -2.26 0.46 -0.90
N ASP A 220 -3.27 0.96 -1.58
CA ASP A 220 -4.57 0.31 -1.69
C ASP A 220 -4.67 -0.65 -2.89
N GLN A 221 -5.86 -1.22 -3.09
CA GLN A 221 -6.11 -2.13 -4.21
C GLN A 221 -5.93 -1.51 -5.60
N TRP A 222 -6.03 -0.18 -5.75
CA TRP A 222 -5.87 0.48 -7.05
C TRP A 222 -4.41 0.82 -7.36
N THR A 223 -3.52 0.67 -6.38
CA THR A 223 -2.05 0.76 -6.53
C THR A 223 -1.55 2.15 -6.90
N SER A 224 -0.90 2.82 -5.94
CA SER A 224 -0.23 4.11 -6.16
C SER A 224 0.81 4.04 -7.29
N PRO A 225 0.99 5.12 -8.08
CA PRO A 225 2.11 5.28 -9.02
C PRO A 225 3.51 5.09 -8.40
N VAL A 226 3.64 5.26 -7.08
CA VAL A 226 4.86 4.96 -6.30
C VAL A 226 5.29 3.50 -6.46
N ALA A 227 4.35 2.59 -6.73
CA ALA A 227 4.63 1.15 -6.87
C ALA A 227 5.67 0.84 -7.95
N ARG A 228 5.83 1.69 -8.97
CA ARG A 228 6.86 1.55 -10.01
C ARG A 228 8.28 1.66 -9.48
N HIS A 229 8.47 2.35 -8.37
CA HIS A 229 9.77 2.60 -7.75
C HIS A 229 9.99 1.68 -6.53
N ALA A 230 8.92 1.09 -6.00
CA ALA A 230 8.92 0.23 -4.83
C ALA A 230 9.66 -1.10 -5.09
N LEU A 231 10.45 -1.52 -4.11
CA LEU A 231 11.01 -2.88 -4.07
C LEU A 231 9.96 -3.87 -3.56
N HIS A 232 9.22 -3.49 -2.52
CA HIS A 232 8.14 -4.28 -1.94
C HIS A 232 6.89 -3.42 -1.82
N THR A 233 5.75 -3.98 -2.22
CA THR A 233 4.46 -3.28 -2.20
C THR A 233 3.43 -4.12 -1.45
N PHE A 234 2.85 -3.54 -0.40
CA PHE A 234 1.72 -4.09 0.33
C PHE A 234 0.44 -3.42 -0.17
N ARG A 235 -0.36 -4.16 -0.96
CA ARG A 235 -1.67 -3.73 -1.46
C ARG A 235 -2.74 -4.18 -0.46
N VAL A 236 -3.35 -3.24 0.24
CA VAL A 236 -4.38 -3.54 1.26
C VAL A 236 -5.76 -3.11 0.78
N LYS A 237 -6.81 -3.88 1.10
CA LYS A 237 -8.19 -3.48 0.81
C LYS A 237 -8.67 -2.48 1.87
N ILE A 238 -9.09 -1.29 1.44
CA ILE A 238 -9.39 -0.16 2.36
C ILE A 238 -10.88 0.24 2.43
N GLU A 239 -11.73 -0.28 1.53
CA GLU A 239 -13.11 0.18 1.44
C GLU A 239 -13.94 -0.27 2.64
N ALA A 240 -14.80 0.62 3.11
CA ALA A 240 -15.63 0.39 4.29
C ALA A 240 -16.96 1.14 4.10
N PRO A 241 -18.05 0.72 4.78
CA PRO A 241 -19.35 1.38 4.71
C PRO A 241 -19.34 2.72 5.45
N SER A 242 -18.55 3.66 4.95
CA SER A 242 -18.24 4.96 5.53
C SER A 242 -17.79 5.94 4.43
N ALA A 243 -17.94 7.23 4.68
CA ALA A 243 -17.34 8.29 3.88
C ALA A 243 -15.79 8.21 3.85
N TRP A 244 -15.21 7.56 4.86
CA TRP A 244 -13.77 7.41 5.04
C TRP A 244 -13.33 5.98 4.75
N ASP A 245 -12.10 5.83 4.26
CA ASP A 245 -11.45 4.53 4.15
C ASP A 245 -11.01 3.99 5.51
N SER A 246 -10.94 2.66 5.62
CA SER A 246 -10.50 2.01 6.84
C SER A 246 -9.01 1.72 6.80
N SER A 247 -8.29 2.19 7.81
CA SER A 247 -6.88 1.89 8.02
C SER A 247 -6.63 0.59 8.79
N VAL A 248 -7.68 -0.14 9.18
CA VAL A 248 -7.54 -1.34 10.06
C VAL A 248 -6.63 -2.39 9.42
N VAL A 249 -6.82 -2.68 8.13
CA VAL A 249 -5.99 -3.69 7.45
C VAL A 249 -4.58 -3.19 7.21
N THR A 250 -4.39 -1.90 6.92
CA THR A 250 -3.05 -1.29 6.86
C THR A 250 -2.32 -1.44 8.19
N LEU A 251 -2.99 -1.11 9.29
CA LEU A 251 -2.45 -1.21 10.63
C LEU A 251 -2.13 -2.66 11.00
N PHE A 252 -2.99 -3.60 10.63
CA PHE A 252 -2.72 -5.03 10.81
C PHE A 252 -1.39 -5.47 10.19
N VAL A 253 -1.14 -5.09 8.92
CA VAL A 253 0.13 -5.46 8.24
C VAL A 253 1.33 -4.77 8.90
N VAL A 254 1.17 -3.51 9.33
CA VAL A 254 2.20 -2.78 10.08
C VAL A 254 2.53 -3.47 11.41
N GLU A 255 1.52 -3.85 12.19
CA GLU A 255 1.71 -4.55 13.46
C GLU A 255 2.35 -5.92 13.29
N ALA A 256 1.97 -6.66 12.24
CA ALA A 256 2.62 -7.91 11.89
C ALA A 256 4.11 -7.70 11.53
N LEU A 257 4.46 -6.65 10.78
CA LEU A 257 5.87 -6.35 10.48
C LEU A 257 6.64 -5.91 11.74
N ILE A 258 6.01 -5.14 12.63
CA ILE A 258 6.62 -4.75 13.91
C ILE A 258 6.97 -6.02 14.70
N GLU A 259 6.02 -6.96 14.81
CA GLU A 259 6.22 -8.26 15.45
C GLU A 259 7.37 -9.04 14.79
N ALA A 260 7.34 -9.20 13.46
CA ALA A 260 8.36 -9.96 12.75
C ALA A 260 9.76 -9.37 12.94
N VAL A 261 9.88 -8.03 12.89
CA VAL A 261 11.16 -7.34 13.12
C VAL A 261 11.61 -7.54 14.56
N GLN A 262 10.79 -7.25 15.57
CA GLN A 262 11.22 -7.36 16.97
C GLN A 262 11.59 -8.80 17.33
N SER A 263 10.85 -9.80 16.82
CA SER A 263 11.09 -11.21 17.08
C SER A 263 12.42 -11.67 16.46
N SER A 264 12.79 -11.12 15.30
CA SER A 264 14.08 -11.42 14.65
C SER A 264 15.31 -10.81 15.34
N THR A 265 15.10 -9.76 16.16
CA THR A 265 16.17 -9.04 16.89
C THR A 265 15.83 -8.93 18.38
N TRP A 266 15.27 -9.99 18.97
CA TRP A 266 14.62 -9.90 20.27
C TRP A 266 15.59 -9.55 21.40
N ASP A 267 16.78 -10.14 21.42
CA ASP A 267 17.76 -9.90 22.47
C ASP A 267 18.11 -8.41 22.59
N GLU A 268 18.39 -7.76 21.47
CA GLU A 268 18.71 -6.33 21.50
C GLU A 268 17.48 -5.43 21.60
N THR A 269 16.31 -5.88 21.14
CA THR A 269 15.04 -5.17 21.34
C THR A 269 14.72 -5.10 22.83
N LYS A 270 14.85 -6.24 23.52
CA LYS A 270 14.64 -6.36 24.96
C LYS A 270 15.59 -5.46 25.74
N GLU A 271 16.88 -5.41 25.38
CA GLU A 271 17.83 -4.50 26.01
C GLU A 271 17.41 -3.02 25.88
N ARG A 272 16.96 -2.63 24.68
CA ARG A 272 16.50 -1.25 24.44
C ARG A 272 15.19 -0.94 25.16
N MET A 273 14.26 -1.88 25.24
CA MET A 273 13.03 -1.74 26.02
C MET A 273 13.33 -1.54 27.50
N ASN A 274 14.20 -2.36 28.09
CA ASN A 274 14.63 -2.20 29.49
C ASN A 274 15.31 -0.85 29.72
N ALA A 275 16.17 -0.40 28.80
CA ALA A 275 16.80 0.91 28.89
C ALA A 275 15.79 2.05 28.82
N LEU A 276 14.77 1.93 27.95
CA LEU A 276 13.68 2.90 27.82
C LEU A 276 12.81 2.95 29.08
N GLU A 277 12.49 1.80 29.68
CA GLU A 277 11.79 1.74 30.97
C GLU A 277 12.56 2.51 32.05
N GLY A 278 13.88 2.30 32.15
CA GLY A 278 14.74 3.04 33.07
C GLY A 278 14.68 4.56 32.86
N LEU A 279 14.58 5.02 31.61
CA LEU A 279 14.42 6.45 31.28
C LEU A 279 13.03 6.98 31.68
N PHE A 280 11.96 6.20 31.48
CA PHE A 280 10.62 6.58 31.92
C PHE A 280 10.52 6.71 33.45
N GLU A 281 11.21 5.85 34.19
CA GLU A 281 11.26 5.94 35.65
C GLU A 281 11.97 7.21 36.12
N GLN A 282 13.08 7.58 35.49
CA GLN A 282 13.83 8.79 35.80
C GLN A 282 13.03 10.07 35.49
N THR A 283 12.29 10.06 34.37
CA THR A 283 11.50 11.21 33.92
C THR A 283 10.13 11.32 34.60
N ARG A 284 9.71 10.29 35.34
CA ARG A 284 8.36 10.17 35.96
C ARG A 284 7.23 10.40 34.96
N LEU A 285 7.47 10.01 33.71
CA LEU A 285 6.54 10.27 32.61
C LEU A 285 5.19 9.56 32.80
N PHE A 286 5.23 8.35 33.38
CA PHE A 286 4.03 7.55 33.64
C PHE A 286 3.72 7.49 35.14
N ARG A 287 2.43 7.61 35.45
CA ARG A 287 1.91 7.40 36.81
C ARG A 287 2.01 5.91 37.13
N ARG A 288 2.82 5.54 38.13
CA ARG A 288 2.80 4.17 38.64
C ARG A 288 1.42 3.91 39.27
N PRO A 289 0.75 2.78 38.95
CA PRO A 289 -0.43 2.38 39.71
C PRO A 289 -0.01 2.18 41.17
N ASP A 290 -0.82 2.70 42.10
CA ASP A 290 -0.55 2.58 43.53
C ASP A 290 -0.41 1.09 43.88
N ARG A 291 0.77 0.68 44.37
CA ARG A 291 0.98 -0.69 44.87
C ARG A 291 0.22 -0.80 46.21
N THR A 292 -0.99 -1.33 46.16
CA THR A 292 -1.71 -1.87 47.34
C THR A 292 -1.18 -3.23 47.72
#